data_AF-A0A8S3UUM3-F1
#
_entry.id   AF-A0A8S3UUM3-F1
#
_cell.length_a   1.000
_cell.length_b   1.000
_cell.length_c   1.000
_cell.angle_alpha   90.00
_cell.angle_beta   90.00
_cell.angle_gamma   90.00
#
_symmetry.space_group_name_H-M   'P 1'
#
loop_
_entity.id
_entity.type
_entity.pdbx_description
1 polymer ?
#
loop_
_entity_poly.entity_id
_entity_poly.type
_entity_poly.pdbx_seq_one_letter_code
_entity_poly.pdbx_strand_id
1 'polypeptide(L)'
;MYPEHLPLSTIQRGIKTGKYLQGSYMASRENYLEANVSVHDQDRMIFVQGHQNLNRAVKDDIVAIELLPEEEWSCPSSMVLEETEEKADEDNMEIEEKQMRKNKVPKELRQPTGKIVGIIKRNWRQYCGILQPSALKESTRHIFTPADRRIPRIRIETRQAHDLASQRIVVAIDLSLNADCNHKLLMPLSTSLN
;
A
#
# COMPACT_ATOMS: atom_id res chain seq x y z
N MET A 1 2.35 12.30 4.68
CA MET A 1 1.83 11.65 5.92
C MET A 1 0.51 10.99 5.58
N TYR A 2 0.25 9.76 6.04
CA TYR A 2 -1.01 9.05 5.73
C TYR A 2 -2.14 9.49 6.67
N PRO A 3 -3.40 9.49 6.20
CA PRO A 3 -4.54 9.75 7.08
C PRO A 3 -4.68 8.68 8.17
N GLU A 4 -5.18 9.08 9.34
CA GLU A 4 -5.46 8.16 10.44
C GLU A 4 -6.63 7.24 10.06
N HIS A 5 -6.60 5.99 10.53
CA HIS A 5 -7.72 5.07 10.32
C HIS A 5 -8.87 5.40 11.27
N LEU A 6 -10.09 5.38 10.75
CA LEU A 6 -11.28 5.54 11.58
C LEU A 6 -11.38 4.40 12.60
N PRO A 7 -11.90 4.67 13.82
CA PRO A 7 -12.11 3.63 14.80
C PRO A 7 -13.13 2.61 14.29
N LEU A 8 -12.93 1.33 14.64
CA LEU A 8 -13.75 0.22 14.15
C LEU A 8 -15.25 0.43 14.42
N SER A 9 -15.62 1.06 15.55
CA SER A 9 -17.00 1.38 15.89
C SER A 9 -17.67 2.35 14.89
N THR A 10 -16.92 3.35 14.40
CA THR A 10 -17.39 4.30 13.38
C THR A 10 -17.47 3.63 12.02
N ILE A 11 -16.51 2.78 11.68
CA ILE A 11 -16.53 1.98 10.45
C ILE A 11 -17.77 1.08 10.43
N GLN A 12 -18.00 0.29 11.48
CA GLN A 12 -19.14 -0.62 11.57
C GLN A 12 -20.48 0.12 11.46
N ARG A 13 -20.61 1.28 12.12
CA ARG A 13 -21.81 2.12 11.99
C ARG A 13 -21.99 2.61 10.56
N GLY A 14 -20.91 3.10 9.92
CA GLY A 14 -20.96 3.57 8.54
C GLY A 14 -21.26 2.47 7.53
N ILE A 15 -20.81 1.23 7.76
CA ILE A 15 -21.18 0.07 6.93
C ILE A 15 -22.67 -0.21 7.06
N LYS A 16 -23.22 -0.23 8.29
CA LYS A 16 -24.66 -0.44 8.52
C LYS A 16 -25.54 0.63 7.88
N THR A 17 -25.08 1.89 7.84
CA THR A 17 -25.80 2.98 7.18
C THR A 17 -25.52 3.08 5.68
N GLY A 18 -24.68 2.21 5.11
CA GLY A 18 -24.29 2.25 3.70
C GLY A 18 -23.35 3.40 3.31
N LYS A 19 -22.79 4.12 4.29
CA LYS A 19 -21.81 5.19 4.06
C LYS A 19 -20.46 4.62 3.62
N TYR A 20 -20.06 3.50 4.23
CA TYR A 20 -18.82 2.81 3.89
C TYR A 20 -19.14 1.45 3.29
N LEU A 21 -18.32 1.02 2.34
CA LEU A 21 -18.37 -0.34 1.80
C LEU A 21 -17.22 -1.14 2.39
N GLN A 22 -17.45 -2.42 2.60
CA GLN A 22 -16.43 -3.36 3.05
C GLN A 22 -16.00 -4.22 1.87
N GLY A 23 -14.70 -4.49 1.75
CA GLY A 23 -14.19 -5.33 0.66
C GLY A 23 -12.80 -5.87 0.89
N SER A 24 -12.38 -6.76 -0.01
CA SER A 24 -11.03 -7.32 -0.04
C SER A 24 -10.13 -6.47 -0.94
N TYR A 25 -8.99 -6.05 -0.40
CA TYR A 25 -8.00 -5.22 -1.10
C TYR A 25 -7.12 -6.04 -2.05
N MET A 26 -7.06 -5.63 -3.32
CA MET A 26 -6.33 -6.29 -4.39
C MET A 26 -5.35 -5.29 -5.03
N ALA A 27 -4.10 -5.31 -4.56
CA ALA A 27 -3.03 -4.49 -5.14
C ALA A 27 -2.74 -4.88 -6.60
N SER A 28 -2.52 -3.89 -7.47
CA SER A 28 -2.09 -4.11 -8.84
C SER A 28 -0.66 -4.68 -8.88
N ARG A 29 -0.40 -5.57 -9.83
CA ARG A 29 0.93 -6.15 -10.06
C ARG A 29 1.87 -5.20 -10.80
N GLU A 30 1.29 -4.27 -11.55
CA GLU A 30 2.00 -3.37 -12.46
C GLU A 30 2.30 -2.03 -11.78
N ASN A 31 1.38 -1.55 -10.95
CA ASN A 31 1.50 -0.26 -10.29
C ASN A 31 1.15 -0.38 -8.79
N TYR A 32 2.11 -0.11 -7.91
CA TYR A 32 1.92 -0.17 -6.46
C TYR A 32 1.06 1.00 -5.92
N LEU A 33 0.84 2.04 -6.73
CA LEU A 33 -0.06 3.15 -6.43
C LEU A 33 -1.51 2.85 -6.80
N GLU A 34 -1.80 1.67 -7.33
CA GLU A 34 -3.12 1.28 -7.79
C GLU A 34 -3.59 -0.03 -7.16
N ALA A 35 -4.86 -0.05 -6.82
CA ALA A 35 -5.52 -1.24 -6.32
C ALA A 35 -7.00 -1.25 -6.69
N ASN A 36 -7.57 -2.44 -6.64
CA ASN A 36 -9.01 -2.63 -6.69
C ASN A 36 -9.48 -3.19 -5.36
N VAL A 37 -10.67 -2.79 -4.94
CA VAL A 37 -11.35 -3.36 -3.77
C VAL A 37 -12.58 -4.09 -4.27
N SER A 38 -12.59 -5.41 -4.07
CA SER A 38 -13.77 -6.24 -4.34
C SER A 38 -14.73 -6.10 -3.17
N VAL A 39 -15.87 -5.44 -3.41
CA VAL A 39 -16.87 -5.16 -2.38
C VAL A 39 -17.55 -6.45 -1.98
N HIS A 40 -17.68 -6.71 -0.69
CA HIS A 40 -18.45 -7.86 -0.21
C HIS A 40 -19.93 -7.61 -0.49
N ASP A 41 -20.67 -8.66 -0.83
CA ASP A 41 -22.12 -8.62 -1.12
C ASP A 41 -22.52 -7.87 -2.41
N GLN A 42 -21.55 -7.32 -3.15
CA GLN A 42 -21.77 -6.73 -4.47
C GLN A 42 -20.70 -7.28 -5.42
N ASP A 43 -21.06 -7.78 -6.59
CA ASP A 43 -20.10 -8.17 -7.62
C ASP A 43 -19.55 -6.91 -8.34
N ARG A 44 -18.97 -6.00 -7.54
CA ARG A 44 -18.50 -4.69 -7.96
C ARG A 44 -17.08 -4.48 -7.43
N MET A 45 -16.23 -3.97 -8.31
CA MET A 45 -14.89 -3.50 -7.97
C MET A 45 -14.87 -1.99 -7.88
N ILE A 46 -14.22 -1.46 -6.84
CA ILE A 46 -13.98 -0.04 -6.67
C ILE A 46 -12.49 0.20 -6.83
N PHE A 47 -12.13 1.15 -7.70
CA PHE A 47 -10.76 1.52 -7.95
C PHE A 47 -10.24 2.42 -6.82
N VAL A 48 -8.97 2.25 -6.44
CA VAL A 48 -8.30 3.08 -5.45
C VAL A 48 -6.92 3.42 -5.99
N GLN A 49 -6.60 4.71 -6.03
CA GLN A 49 -5.36 5.21 -6.59
C GLN A 49 -4.70 6.23 -5.67
N GLY A 50 -3.37 6.16 -5.60
CA GLY A 50 -2.50 7.07 -4.86
C GLY A 50 -2.27 6.64 -3.40
N HIS A 51 -1.09 6.98 -2.88
CA HIS A 51 -0.66 6.56 -1.54
C HIS A 51 -1.67 6.92 -0.44
N GLN A 52 -2.18 8.15 -0.47
CA GLN A 52 -3.10 8.64 0.56
C GLN A 52 -4.42 7.84 0.61
N ASN A 53 -4.94 7.43 -0.56
CA ASN A 53 -6.19 6.70 -0.68
C ASN A 53 -6.02 5.20 -0.41
N LEU A 54 -4.87 4.61 -0.74
CA LEU A 54 -4.55 3.22 -0.39
C LEU A 54 -4.30 3.04 1.11
N ASN A 55 -3.94 4.11 1.82
CA ASN A 55 -3.92 4.20 3.28
C ASN A 55 -3.36 2.97 4.02
N ARG A 56 -2.10 2.60 3.70
CA ARG A 56 -1.35 1.52 4.35
C ARG A 56 -2.01 0.13 4.23
N ALA A 57 -2.90 -0.09 3.26
CA ALA A 57 -3.47 -1.41 2.98
C ALA A 57 -2.43 -2.32 2.31
N VAL A 58 -2.48 -3.60 2.65
CA VAL A 58 -1.63 -4.65 2.08
C VAL A 58 -2.51 -5.67 1.37
N LYS A 59 -1.95 -6.35 0.37
CA LYS A 59 -2.64 -7.38 -0.40
C LYS A 59 -3.48 -8.31 0.48
N ASP A 60 -4.74 -8.51 0.08
CA ASP A 60 -5.74 -9.36 0.73
C ASP A 60 -6.20 -8.88 2.13
N ASP A 61 -5.88 -7.64 2.53
CA ASP A 61 -6.50 -7.00 3.71
C ASP A 61 -8.01 -6.80 3.47
N ILE A 62 -8.81 -6.93 4.54
CA ILE A 62 -10.23 -6.53 4.52
C ILE A 62 -10.32 -5.09 4.96
N VAL A 63 -10.79 -4.23 4.06
CA VAL A 63 -10.76 -2.78 4.20
C VAL A 63 -12.17 -2.19 4.17
N ALA A 64 -12.30 -1.02 4.80
CA ALA A 64 -13.46 -0.16 4.65
C ALA A 64 -13.12 0.98 3.69
N ILE A 65 -13.99 1.21 2.70
CA ILE A 65 -13.84 2.25 1.69
C ILE A 65 -14.99 3.25 1.76
N GLU A 66 -14.65 4.52 1.51
CA GLU A 66 -15.61 5.60 1.23
C GLU A 66 -15.51 5.94 -0.25
N LEU A 67 -16.65 5.98 -0.96
CA LEU A 67 -16.68 6.39 -2.36
C LEU A 67 -16.37 7.88 -2.47
N LEU A 68 -15.54 8.24 -3.44
CA LEU A 68 -15.30 9.63 -3.79
C LEU A 68 -16.44 10.17 -4.67
N PRO A 69 -16.65 11.49 -4.71
CA PRO A 69 -17.53 12.13 -5.69
C PRO A 69 -17.15 11.76 -7.13
N GLU A 70 -18.14 11.71 -8.04
CA GLU A 70 -17.91 11.35 -9.46
C GLU A 70 -16.93 12.27 -10.17
N GLU A 71 -16.78 13.50 -9.67
CA GLU A 71 -15.82 14.48 -10.15
C GLU A 71 -14.38 14.02 -9.95
N GLU A 72 -14.12 13.24 -8.89
CA GLU A 72 -12.82 12.72 -8.46
C GLU A 72 -12.59 11.25 -8.90
N TRP A 73 -13.52 10.66 -9.64
CA TRP A 73 -13.34 9.34 -10.22
C TRP A 73 -12.20 9.33 -11.24
N SER A 74 -11.42 8.25 -11.21
CA SER A 74 -10.20 8.06 -11.99
C SER A 74 -10.24 6.76 -12.78
N CYS A 75 -9.16 6.44 -13.49
CA CYS A 75 -9.00 5.18 -14.21
C CYS A 75 -7.58 4.62 -14.02
N PRO A 76 -7.39 3.31 -14.24
CA PRO A 76 -6.07 2.69 -14.23
C PRO A 76 -5.11 3.37 -15.22
N SER A 77 -3.84 3.51 -14.85
CA SER A 77 -2.83 4.14 -15.70
C SER A 77 -2.67 3.44 -17.05
N SER A 78 -2.93 2.13 -17.14
CA SER A 78 -2.89 1.37 -18.40
C SER A 78 -3.96 1.79 -19.42
N MET A 79 -5.06 2.42 -18.97
CA MET A 79 -6.10 2.97 -19.84
C MET A 79 -5.79 4.41 -20.28
N VAL A 80 -4.83 5.06 -19.63
CA VAL A 80 -4.33 6.37 -20.01
C VAL A 80 -3.18 6.12 -20.99
N LEU A 81 -3.45 6.27 -22.28
CA LEU A 81 -2.41 6.28 -23.31
C LEU A 81 -1.54 7.52 -23.09
N GLU A 82 -0.37 7.39 -22.45
CA GLU A 82 0.63 8.47 -22.37
C GLU A 82 1.89 8.11 -23.18
N GLU A 83 2.13 8.88 -24.26
CA GLU A 83 3.43 9.04 -24.92
C GLU A 83 4.42 9.71 -23.95
N THR A 84 4.86 9.04 -22.90
CA THR A 84 6.08 9.46 -22.19
C THR A 84 6.66 8.31 -21.38
N GLU A 85 7.60 7.58 -21.99
CA GLU A 85 8.51 6.69 -21.26
C GLU A 85 9.56 7.55 -20.53
N GLU A 86 9.28 7.94 -19.29
CA GLU A 86 10.32 8.48 -18.41
C GLU A 86 10.64 7.48 -17.30
N LYS A 87 11.91 7.09 -17.24
CA LYS A 87 12.46 6.19 -16.22
C LYS A 87 12.36 6.87 -14.85
N ALA A 88 11.62 6.25 -13.94
CA ALA A 88 11.40 6.76 -12.59
C ALA A 88 12.67 6.60 -11.71
N ASP A 89 13.24 7.74 -11.29
CA ASP A 89 14.17 7.81 -10.16
C ASP A 89 13.39 8.09 -8.84
N GLU A 90 13.80 7.42 -7.76
CA GLU A 90 13.05 7.30 -6.48
C GLU A 90 12.76 8.62 -5.73
N ASP A 91 13.34 9.76 -6.12
CA ASP A 91 13.19 11.06 -5.46
C ASP A 91 12.07 11.95 -6.05
N ASN A 92 11.37 11.52 -7.10
CA ASN A 92 10.40 12.37 -7.84
C ASN A 92 8.92 12.23 -7.38
N MET A 93 8.65 11.45 -6.33
CA MET A 93 7.29 11.04 -5.93
C MET A 93 6.30 12.18 -5.63
N GLU A 94 6.75 13.34 -5.13
CA GLU A 94 5.86 14.49 -4.87
C GLU A 94 5.46 15.25 -6.14
N ILE A 95 6.21 15.10 -7.22
CA ILE A 95 5.98 15.80 -8.49
C ILE A 95 4.93 15.04 -9.32
N GLU A 96 4.97 13.71 -9.31
CA GLU A 96 3.99 12.84 -10.01
C GLU A 96 2.56 12.99 -9.46
N GLU A 97 2.38 13.01 -8.12
CA GLU A 97 1.06 13.21 -7.52
C GLU A 97 0.44 14.59 -7.87
N LYS A 98 1.27 15.61 -8.13
CA LYS A 98 0.81 16.95 -8.53
C LYS A 98 0.51 17.04 -10.02
N GLN A 99 1.18 16.26 -10.87
CA GLN A 99 0.95 16.25 -12.31
C GLN A 99 -0.32 15.44 -12.67
N MET A 100 -0.53 14.27 -12.05
CA MET A 100 -1.76 13.47 -12.24
C MET A 100 -3.06 14.21 -11.85
N ARG A 101 -3.01 15.09 -10.83
CA ARG A 101 -4.17 15.89 -10.40
C ARG A 101 -4.64 16.92 -11.44
N LYS A 102 -3.82 17.25 -12.46
CA LYS A 102 -4.16 18.27 -13.47
C LYS A 102 -4.78 17.71 -14.74
N ASN A 103 -4.55 16.44 -15.06
CA ASN A 103 -5.19 15.79 -16.20
C ASN A 103 -6.56 15.24 -15.78
N LYS A 104 -7.63 16.01 -16.05
CA LYS A 104 -9.00 15.50 -15.87
C LYS A 104 -9.22 14.32 -16.81
N VAL A 105 -9.26 13.11 -16.27
CA VAL A 105 -9.62 11.89 -17.00
C VAL A 105 -10.98 12.11 -17.71
N PRO A 106 -11.09 11.77 -19.02
CA PRO A 106 -12.34 11.83 -19.76
C PRO A 106 -13.45 11.08 -19.03
N LYS A 107 -14.67 11.64 -18.97
CA LYS A 107 -15.81 11.04 -18.22
C LYS A 107 -16.10 9.59 -18.61
N GLU A 108 -15.91 9.25 -19.88
CA GLU A 108 -16.16 7.92 -20.43
C GLU A 108 -15.21 6.84 -19.90
N LEU A 109 -14.02 7.24 -19.44
CA LEU A 109 -13.00 6.32 -18.91
C LEU A 109 -13.05 6.23 -17.38
N ARG A 110 -13.82 7.09 -16.71
CA ARG A 110 -13.87 7.16 -15.25
C ARG A 110 -14.53 5.92 -14.67
N GLN A 111 -13.89 5.34 -13.67
CA GLN A 111 -14.39 4.21 -12.92
C GLN A 111 -14.72 4.67 -11.50
N PRO A 112 -15.68 4.02 -10.82
CA PRO A 112 -15.96 4.32 -9.42
C PRO A 112 -14.69 4.25 -8.56
N THR A 113 -14.26 5.40 -8.04
CA THR A 113 -13.05 5.51 -7.20
C THR A 113 -13.44 5.70 -5.75
N GLY A 114 -12.69 5.05 -4.86
CA GLY A 114 -12.84 5.18 -3.41
C GLY A 114 -11.52 5.49 -2.72
N LYS A 115 -11.62 5.76 -1.43
CA LYS A 115 -10.48 5.86 -0.51
C LYS A 115 -10.66 4.93 0.68
N ILE A 116 -9.57 4.34 1.16
CA ILE A 116 -9.58 3.46 2.32
C ILE A 116 -9.61 4.30 3.59
N VAL A 117 -10.69 4.18 4.36
CA VAL A 117 -10.89 4.91 5.62
C VAL A 117 -10.44 4.11 6.84
N GLY A 118 -10.26 2.80 6.68
CA GLY A 118 -9.71 1.95 7.73
C GLY A 118 -9.59 0.50 7.31
N ILE A 119 -8.93 -0.28 8.17
CA ILE A 119 -8.60 -1.68 7.88
C ILE A 119 -9.26 -2.53 8.96
N ILE A 120 -10.21 -3.36 8.54
CA ILE A 120 -11.05 -4.17 9.42
C ILE A 120 -10.31 -5.44 9.85
N LYS A 121 -9.60 -6.07 8.92
CA LYS A 121 -8.81 -7.27 9.17
C LYS A 121 -7.53 -7.24 8.35
N ARG A 122 -6.39 -7.34 9.03
CA ARG A 122 -5.08 -7.50 8.40
C ARG A 122 -4.88 -8.94 7.93
N ASN A 123 -4.22 -9.11 6.79
CA ASN A 123 -3.83 -10.39 6.23
C ASN A 123 -2.33 -10.45 5.96
N TRP A 124 -1.54 -9.94 6.90
CA TRP A 124 -0.08 -9.93 6.79
C TRP A 124 0.48 -11.34 6.82
N ARG A 125 1.43 -11.59 5.92
CA ARG A 125 2.14 -12.86 5.79
C ARG A 125 3.62 -12.63 6.01
N GLN A 126 4.35 -13.73 6.02
CA GLN A 126 5.80 -13.68 5.85
C GLN A 126 6.12 -13.37 4.39
N TYR A 127 7.04 -12.44 4.17
CA TYR A 127 7.47 -11.97 2.87
C TYR A 127 8.93 -12.31 2.67
N CYS A 128 9.26 -12.93 1.53
CA CYS A 128 10.63 -13.19 1.13
C CYS A 128 11.16 -12.00 0.33
N GLY A 129 12.45 -11.68 0.49
CA GLY A 129 13.06 -10.55 -0.21
C GLY A 129 14.53 -10.37 0.14
N ILE A 130 15.06 -9.19 -0.18
CA ILE A 130 16.45 -8.83 0.07
C ILE A 130 16.54 -7.60 0.98
N LEU A 131 17.61 -7.54 1.78
CA LEU A 131 17.92 -6.36 2.56
C LEU A 131 18.69 -5.35 1.71
N GLN A 132 18.26 -4.10 1.74
CA GLN A 132 18.99 -2.94 1.25
C GLN A 132 19.54 -2.18 2.45
N PRO A 133 20.85 -2.33 2.75
CA PRO A 133 21.48 -1.62 3.85
C PRO A 133 21.41 -0.10 3.65
N SER A 134 21.38 0.64 4.76
CA SER A 134 21.50 2.10 4.69
C SER A 134 22.92 2.47 4.26
N ALA A 135 23.07 3.58 3.55
CA ALA A 135 24.38 4.14 3.23
C ALA A 135 25.17 4.56 4.48
N LEU A 136 24.49 4.80 5.61
CA LEU A 136 25.12 5.09 6.90
C LEU A 136 25.65 3.79 7.53
N LYS A 137 26.99 3.69 7.67
CA LYS A 137 27.72 2.50 8.12
C LYS A 137 27.30 1.92 9.49
N GLU A 138 26.64 2.71 10.34
CA GLU A 138 26.20 2.30 11.68
C GLU A 138 24.69 2.44 11.90
N SER A 139 23.93 2.73 10.84
CA SER A 139 22.47 2.76 10.96
C SER A 139 21.96 1.37 11.31
N THR A 140 21.06 1.30 12.29
CA THR A 140 20.28 0.08 12.59
C THR A 140 19.05 -0.04 11.71
N ARG A 141 18.68 1.03 10.99
CA ARG A 141 17.49 1.10 10.15
C ARG A 141 17.87 0.86 8.71
N HIS A 142 17.23 -0.13 8.11
CA HIS A 142 17.46 -0.58 6.75
C HIS A 142 16.13 -0.72 6.02
N ILE A 143 16.19 -0.90 4.71
CA ILE A 143 15.00 -1.12 3.88
C ILE A 143 15.04 -2.56 3.39
N PHE A 144 13.96 -3.30 3.63
CA PHE A 144 13.72 -4.60 3.03
C PHE A 144 12.88 -4.43 1.78
N THR A 145 13.33 -5.03 0.68
CA THR A 145 12.63 -5.04 -0.60
C THR A 145 12.03 -6.42 -0.82
N PRO A 146 10.69 -6.57 -0.70
CA PRO A 146 10.02 -7.83 -0.97
C PRO A 146 10.23 -8.29 -2.41
N ALA A 147 10.25 -9.60 -2.63
CA ALA A 147 10.29 -10.17 -3.98
C ALA A 147 8.99 -9.92 -4.76
N ASP A 148 7.86 -9.81 -4.06
CA ASP A 148 6.56 -9.44 -4.64
C ASP A 148 6.38 -7.92 -4.63
N ARG A 149 6.38 -7.30 -5.81
CA ARG A 149 6.25 -5.84 -5.99
C ARG A 149 4.93 -5.26 -5.48
N ARG A 150 3.91 -6.09 -5.23
CA ARG A 150 2.64 -5.68 -4.62
C ARG A 150 2.78 -5.33 -3.14
N ILE A 151 3.85 -5.79 -2.50
CA ILE A 151 4.11 -5.53 -1.10
C ILE A 151 5.03 -4.32 -1.02
N PRO A 152 4.65 -3.26 -0.28
CA PRO A 152 5.48 -2.07 -0.17
C PRO A 152 6.83 -2.40 0.48
N ARG A 153 7.84 -1.59 0.20
CA ARG A 153 9.15 -1.68 0.87
C ARG A 153 8.96 -1.53 2.38
N ILE A 154 9.57 -2.44 3.14
CA ILE A 154 9.38 -2.52 4.58
C ILE A 154 10.63 -1.97 5.24
N ARG A 155 10.48 -1.01 6.15
CA ARG A 155 11.62 -0.58 6.96
C ARG A 155 11.82 -1.57 8.11
N ILE A 156 13.06 -2.05 8.25
CA ILE A 156 13.44 -3.01 9.27
C ILE A 156 14.54 -2.45 10.16
N GLU A 157 14.58 -2.90 11.42
CA GLU A 157 15.63 -2.53 12.36
C GLU A 157 16.46 -3.76 12.72
N THR A 158 17.75 -3.75 12.40
CA THR A 158 18.69 -4.84 12.68
C THR A 158 20.11 -4.33 12.87
N ARG A 159 20.91 -5.02 13.68
CA ARG A 159 22.35 -4.77 13.83
C ARG A 159 23.22 -5.70 12.98
N GLN A 160 22.61 -6.71 12.35
CA GLN A 160 23.29 -7.74 11.54
C GLN A 160 23.13 -7.48 10.05
N ALA A 161 22.97 -6.21 9.65
CA ALA A 161 22.71 -5.86 8.25
C ALA A 161 23.81 -6.30 7.30
N HIS A 162 25.07 -6.29 7.76
CA HIS A 162 26.21 -6.76 6.99
C HIS A 162 26.05 -8.22 6.54
N ASP A 163 25.62 -9.10 7.44
CA ASP A 163 25.51 -10.54 7.18
C ASP A 163 24.23 -10.87 6.39
N LEU A 164 23.17 -10.07 6.59
CA LEU A 164 21.88 -10.25 5.93
C LEU A 164 21.83 -9.65 4.51
N ALA A 165 22.71 -8.70 4.17
CA ALA A 165 22.71 -8.01 2.87
C ALA A 165 22.96 -8.93 1.68
N SER A 166 23.69 -10.03 1.87
CA SER A 166 24.03 -11.01 0.84
C SER A 166 23.06 -12.19 0.77
N GLN A 167 21.99 -12.19 1.57
CA GLN A 167 21.07 -13.32 1.73
C GLN A 167 19.65 -12.97 1.32
N ARG A 168 18.88 -14.00 0.94
CA ARG A 168 17.42 -13.90 0.85
C ARG A 168 16.85 -14.12 2.25
N ILE A 169 16.13 -13.13 2.76
CA ILE A 169 15.58 -13.16 4.11
C ILE A 169 14.05 -13.15 4.06
N VAL A 170 13.44 -13.68 5.13
CA VAL A 170 11.98 -13.74 5.30
C VAL A 170 11.58 -12.81 6.42
N VAL A 171 10.77 -11.79 6.13
CA VAL A 171 10.31 -10.77 7.07
C VAL A 171 8.79 -10.91 7.29
N ALA A 172 8.36 -10.92 8.54
CA ALA A 172 6.95 -10.75 8.91
C ALA A 172 6.66 -9.28 9.20
N ILE A 173 5.40 -8.83 9.16
CA ILE A 173 4.98 -7.49 9.64
C ILE A 173 4.34 -7.62 11.03
N ASP A 174 4.74 -6.78 11.97
CA ASP A 174 4.31 -6.79 13.37
C ASP A 174 3.66 -5.45 13.69
N LEU A 175 2.54 -5.53 14.42
CA LEU A 175 1.76 -4.39 14.91
C LEU A 175 2.36 -3.83 16.20
N SER A 176 3.33 -4.50 16.83
CA SER A 176 3.95 -4.01 18.06
C SER A 176 4.89 -2.83 17.78
N LEU A 177 4.33 -1.62 17.76
CA LEU A 177 4.91 -0.32 18.15
C LEU A 177 4.02 0.80 17.55
N ASN A 178 3.07 1.26 18.35
CA ASN A 178 2.22 2.46 18.25
C ASN A 178 2.26 3.34 16.98
N ALA A 179 1.05 3.59 16.47
CA ALA A 179 0.42 4.76 15.82
C ALA A 179 1.24 5.85 15.10
N ASP A 180 2.53 6.07 15.36
CA ASP A 180 3.34 7.15 14.78
C ASP A 180 4.52 6.65 13.93
N CYS A 181 4.77 5.35 13.88
CA CYS A 181 5.98 4.83 13.26
C CYS A 181 5.73 4.27 11.85
N ASN A 182 6.29 4.98 10.86
CA ASN A 182 6.69 4.41 9.58
C ASN A 182 7.31 3.01 9.80
N HIS A 183 6.56 1.96 9.44
CA HIS A 183 7.00 0.58 9.24
C HIS A 183 8.18 0.18 10.12
N LYS A 184 7.94 -0.21 11.37
CA LYS A 184 8.96 -0.82 12.21
C LYS A 184 8.62 -2.28 12.45
N LEU A 185 9.64 -3.10 12.37
CA LEU A 185 9.58 -4.53 12.56
C LEU A 185 10.86 -5.00 13.22
N LEU A 186 10.67 -5.73 14.31
CA LEU A 186 11.70 -6.49 14.99
C LEU A 186 11.55 -7.96 14.57
N MET A 187 12.67 -8.59 14.19
CA MET A 187 12.74 -10.02 13.94
C MET A 187 13.29 -10.74 15.17
N PRO A 188 12.75 -11.91 15.56
CA PRO A 188 13.56 -13.02 16.01
C PRO A 188 14.13 -13.77 14.81
N LEU A 189 15.44 -13.95 14.78
CA LEU A 189 16.15 -14.69 13.74
C LEU A 189 15.74 -16.17 13.78
N SER A 190 14.98 -16.61 12.77
CA SER A 190 14.90 -18.02 12.40
C SER A 190 15.67 -18.19 11.09
N THR A 191 16.99 -18.32 11.19
CA THR A 191 17.84 -18.86 10.13
C THR A 191 17.53 -20.35 9.98
N SER A 192 16.59 -20.71 9.08
CA SER A 192 16.59 -22.05 8.51
C SER A 192 17.56 -22.04 7.33
N LEU A 193 18.80 -22.39 7.63
CA LEU A 193 19.78 -22.84 6.64
C LEU A 193 19.40 -24.27 6.24
N ASN A 194 19.14 -24.50 4.96
CA ASN A 194 19.26 -25.84 4.36
C ASN A 194 20.69 -26.02 3.86
#